data_AF-A0A3M1WWV8-F1
#
_entry.id   AF-A0A3M1WWV8-F1
#
_cell.length_a   1.000
_cell.length_b   1.000
_cell.length_c   1.000
_cell.angle_alpha   90.00
_cell.angle_beta   90.00
_cell.angle_gamma   90.00
#
_symmetry.space_group_name_H-M   'P 1'
#
loop_
_entity.id
_entity.type
_entity.pdbx_description
1 polymer ?
#
loop_
_entity_poly.entity_id
_entity_poly.type
_entity_poly.pdbx_seq_one_letter_code
_entity_poly.pdbx_strand_id
1 'polypeptide(L)'
;STSEIYMTTRLSGAKTVFLPFNRGNNGAAGNPPAQDGTYAVSYLWEQILQPDNWLRIFHRFMLLEKKEKQHADGRPYISETMIFPRYHQWEAVTALIETVREEGPGQRYLIQHSAGSGKTNSISWTCHELIRLRKPDGAKYFDSVIVITDRTVLDAQLQDAIQQIDHQMGVVRAIDRESSPLPKSQQLAEALKARTPIIVVTIQTFPYAMEAILSETSLKDRNFALVIDEAHTSQTGSSAAKLRATLALDKDEDLASMTSDEILLRLQEVKKFPPNVSYFAFTATPKHATLTLFGRPADPSQPASKQNPPLPFHVYTMQQAIEEGFILDVLRNYTSYRVAFKLGQAFKEDKRVDARQARRNLAKWLSLHPTNVAQKVELIVEHFRSTVSHLLNGLAKAMVVTGSRAAAVKYKLAFDQYVTEKGYSNIRALVAFSGKVPGGQVEAALAGEEFDENNLNPE
;
A
#
# COMPACT_ATOMS: atom_id res chain seq x y z
N SER A 1 7.95 31.99 11.34
CA SER A 1 7.57 31.92 9.91
C SER A 1 6.05 31.86 9.83
N THR A 2 5.44 32.49 8.82
CA THR A 2 3.98 32.43 8.54
C THR A 2 3.67 31.55 7.31
N SER A 3 4.65 30.76 6.87
CA SER A 3 4.54 29.91 5.67
C SER A 3 4.16 28.47 5.97
N GLU A 4 4.44 27.96 7.17
CA GLU A 4 4.35 26.53 7.50
C GLU A 4 3.88 26.30 8.94
N ILE A 5 3.21 25.17 9.15
CA ILE A 5 2.76 24.67 10.45
C ILE A 5 3.44 23.33 10.73
N TYR A 6 3.84 23.18 11.98
CA TYR A 6 4.35 21.93 12.53
C TYR A 6 3.58 21.58 13.80
N MET A 7 3.38 20.29 14.02
CA MET A 7 2.58 19.78 15.12
C MET A 7 3.32 18.70 15.90
N THR A 8 2.97 18.52 17.17
CA THR A 8 3.46 17.40 17.97
C THR A 8 2.39 16.96 18.94
N THR A 9 2.27 15.66 19.18
CA THR A 9 1.34 15.09 20.16
C THR A 9 1.94 15.04 21.56
N ARG A 10 3.26 15.23 21.69
CA ARG A 10 3.96 15.20 22.98
C ARG A 10 5.27 15.99 22.95
N LEU A 11 5.40 16.94 23.86
CA LEU A 11 6.68 17.60 24.15
C LEU A 11 7.59 16.67 24.96
N SER A 12 8.83 16.48 24.51
CA SER A 12 9.85 15.59 25.10
C SER A 12 11.24 16.22 25.08
N GLY A 13 11.32 17.54 25.34
CA GLY A 13 12.56 18.31 25.27
C GLY A 13 13.25 18.18 23.91
N ALA A 14 14.56 17.88 23.92
CA ALA A 14 15.36 17.70 22.70
C ALA A 14 14.93 16.49 21.83
N LYS A 15 14.13 15.56 22.38
CA LYS A 15 13.57 14.41 21.64
C LYS A 15 12.20 14.70 21.04
N THR A 16 11.69 15.93 21.16
CA THR A 16 10.39 16.30 20.58
C THR A 16 10.46 16.16 19.06
N VAL A 17 9.51 15.43 18.50
CA VAL A 17 9.36 15.30 17.06
C VAL A 17 8.21 16.21 16.64
N PHE A 18 8.51 17.13 15.72
CA PHE A 18 7.55 18.02 15.09
C PHE A 18 7.27 17.51 13.68
N LEU A 19 6.01 17.18 13.41
CA LEU A 19 5.55 16.71 12.11
C LEU A 19 4.99 17.90 11.32
N PRO A 20 5.32 18.04 10.03
CA PRO A 20 4.68 19.05 9.19
C PRO A 20 3.17 18.77 9.10
N PHE A 21 2.37 19.84 9.17
CA PHE A 21 0.93 19.77 9.02
C PHE A 21 0.50 20.76 7.94
N ASN A 22 1.03 20.58 6.73
CA ASN A 22 0.93 21.53 5.63
C ASN A 22 0.09 20.98 4.45
N ARG A 23 -0.46 21.88 3.64
CA ARG A 23 -1.34 21.58 2.50
C ARG A 23 -0.64 20.94 1.31
N GLY A 24 0.68 21.10 1.23
CA GLY A 24 1.44 20.89 0.01
C GLY A 24 1.33 22.07 -0.95
N ASN A 25 2.24 22.13 -1.91
CA ASN A 25 2.28 23.18 -2.92
C ASN A 25 2.60 22.57 -4.29
N ASN A 26 1.59 22.38 -5.14
CA ASN A 26 1.74 21.74 -6.45
C ASN A 26 2.45 20.37 -6.40
N GLY A 27 2.15 19.57 -5.36
CA GLY A 27 2.76 18.27 -5.14
C GLY A 27 4.13 18.29 -4.44
N ALA A 28 4.59 19.45 -3.98
CA ALA A 28 5.75 19.63 -3.11
C ALA A 28 5.32 19.89 -1.65
N ALA A 29 6.26 19.93 -0.70
CA ALA A 29 6.01 20.30 0.69
C ALA A 29 5.65 21.79 0.88
N GLY A 30 5.21 22.13 2.10
CA GLY A 30 4.87 23.50 2.48
C GLY A 30 3.42 23.85 2.14
N ASN A 31 3.10 25.15 2.09
CA ASN A 31 1.76 25.63 1.77
C ASN A 31 1.79 26.48 0.49
N PRO A 32 0.68 26.56 -0.27
CA PRO A 32 0.57 27.47 -1.39
C PRO A 32 0.75 28.94 -0.91
N PRO A 33 1.22 29.84 -1.79
CA PRO A 33 1.27 31.26 -1.46
C PRO A 33 -0.11 31.77 -1.02
N ALA A 34 -0.10 32.69 -0.05
CA ALA A 34 -1.34 33.30 0.40
C ALA A 34 -2.05 34.04 -0.74
N GLN A 35 -3.37 33.92 -0.78
CA GLN A 35 -4.23 34.69 -1.69
C GLN A 35 -4.80 35.89 -0.92
N ASP A 36 -5.06 37.00 -1.62
CA ASP A 36 -5.89 38.11 -1.11
C ASP A 36 -5.45 38.71 0.24
N GLY A 37 -4.14 38.82 0.48
CA GLY A 37 -3.58 39.45 1.68
C GLY A 37 -3.68 38.61 2.96
N THR A 38 -4.01 37.32 2.84
CA THR A 38 -4.07 36.37 3.95
C THR A 38 -2.69 35.76 4.27
N TYR A 39 -2.64 34.74 5.11
CA TYR A 39 -1.43 33.98 5.43
C TYR A 39 -1.50 32.59 4.80
N ALA A 40 -0.36 32.05 4.36
CA ALA A 40 -0.30 30.69 3.80
C ALA A 40 -0.77 29.60 4.78
N VAL A 41 -0.77 29.93 6.08
CA VAL A 41 -1.21 29.08 7.20
C VAL A 41 -2.65 29.34 7.65
N SER A 42 -3.42 30.19 6.94
CA SER A 42 -4.75 30.62 7.40
C SER A 42 -5.76 29.49 7.54
N TYR A 43 -5.61 28.42 6.75
CA TYR A 43 -6.40 27.19 6.85
C TYR A 43 -6.39 26.59 8.26
N LEU A 44 -5.37 26.87 9.08
CA LEU A 44 -5.34 26.42 10.47
C LEU A 44 -6.53 26.99 11.25
N TRP A 45 -6.77 28.30 11.24
CA TRP A 45 -7.91 28.87 11.96
C TRP A 45 -9.20 28.89 11.14
N GLU A 46 -9.12 29.01 9.82
CA GLU A 46 -10.29 29.06 8.93
C GLU A 46 -10.97 27.69 8.79
N GLN A 47 -10.21 26.60 8.91
CA GLN A 47 -10.74 25.25 8.68
C GLN A 47 -10.48 24.32 9.86
N ILE A 48 -9.24 24.19 10.33
CA ILE A 48 -8.85 23.15 11.29
C ILE A 48 -9.37 23.45 12.71
N LEU A 49 -9.21 24.70 13.19
CA LEU A 49 -9.62 25.13 14.53
C LEU A 49 -11.10 25.53 14.59
N GLN A 50 -11.86 25.37 13.50
CA GLN A 50 -13.31 25.52 13.56
C GLN A 50 -13.86 24.47 14.53
N PRO A 51 -14.82 24.83 15.42
CA PRO A 51 -15.26 23.95 16.52
C PRO A 51 -15.60 22.53 16.07
N ASP A 52 -16.34 22.39 14.98
CA ASP A 52 -16.76 21.08 14.45
C ASP A 52 -15.57 20.24 13.98
N ASN A 53 -14.64 20.84 13.24
CA ASN A 53 -13.46 20.15 12.73
C ASN A 53 -12.48 19.80 13.85
N TRP A 54 -12.28 20.72 14.80
CA TRP A 54 -11.40 20.50 15.94
C TRP A 54 -11.90 19.36 16.81
N LEU A 55 -13.18 19.37 17.19
CA LEU A 55 -13.80 18.28 17.95
C LEU A 55 -13.80 16.97 17.15
N ARG A 56 -14.07 17.02 15.84
CA ARG A 56 -14.01 15.85 14.96
C ARG A 56 -12.62 15.21 14.98
N ILE A 57 -11.54 15.99 14.97
CA ILE A 57 -10.17 15.47 15.05
C ILE A 57 -9.95 14.68 16.35
N PHE A 58 -10.30 15.24 17.51
CA PHE A 58 -10.12 14.57 18.80
C PHE A 58 -10.94 13.29 18.92
N HIS A 59 -12.19 13.31 18.45
CA HIS A 59 -13.11 12.20 18.64
C HIS A 59 -12.99 11.10 17.58
N ARG A 60 -12.53 11.42 16.36
CA ARG A 60 -12.59 10.50 15.21
C ARG A 60 -11.26 10.23 14.54
N PHE A 61 -10.25 11.08 14.75
CA PHE A 61 -8.96 10.91 14.08
C PHE A 61 -7.80 10.54 15.01
N MET A 62 -7.85 10.88 16.30
CA MET A 62 -6.76 10.49 17.20
C MET A 62 -6.76 8.97 17.45
N LEU A 63 -5.61 8.33 17.24
CA LEU A 63 -5.41 6.89 17.46
C LEU A 63 -4.27 6.66 18.46
N LEU A 64 -4.46 5.72 19.39
CA LEU A 64 -3.41 5.35 20.33
C LEU A 64 -2.72 4.08 19.85
N GLU A 65 -1.66 4.23 19.08
CA GLU A 65 -0.89 3.08 18.62
C GLU A 65 -0.15 2.43 19.80
N LYS A 66 -0.41 1.14 20.04
CA LYS A 66 0.30 0.34 21.03
C LYS A 66 1.15 -0.69 20.31
N LYS A 67 2.46 -0.69 20.57
CA LYS A 67 3.40 -1.64 20.00
C LYS A 67 4.15 -2.35 21.11
N GLU A 68 4.14 -3.67 21.10
CA GLU A 68 5.05 -4.45 21.92
C GLU A 68 6.47 -4.27 21.37
N LYS A 69 7.37 -3.81 22.23
CA LYS A 69 8.79 -3.62 21.93
C LYS A 69 9.60 -4.35 22.98
N GLN A 70 10.84 -4.67 22.64
CA GLN A 70 11.77 -5.26 23.61
C GLN A 70 12.80 -4.22 24.02
N HIS A 71 13.09 -4.19 25.32
CA HIS A 71 14.26 -3.51 25.85
C HIS A 71 15.55 -4.18 25.33
N ALA A 72 16.68 -3.48 25.44
CA ALA A 72 17.97 -4.03 25.04
C ALA A 72 18.36 -5.32 25.80
N ASP A 73 17.75 -5.58 26.96
CA ASP A 73 17.92 -6.78 27.77
C ASP A 73 16.88 -7.89 27.48
N GLY A 74 16.07 -7.72 26.42
CA GLY A 74 15.08 -8.70 25.96
C GLY A 74 13.71 -8.65 26.65
N ARG A 75 13.50 -7.77 27.65
CA ARG A 75 12.18 -7.66 28.31
C ARG A 75 11.15 -6.97 27.42
N PRO A 76 9.94 -7.54 27.24
CA PRO A 76 8.88 -6.87 26.50
C PRO A 76 8.33 -5.67 27.29
N TYR A 77 7.96 -4.62 26.57
CA TYR A 77 7.23 -3.46 27.08
C TYR A 77 6.28 -2.92 26.01
N ILE A 78 5.19 -2.27 26.43
CA ILE A 78 4.24 -1.65 25.52
C ILE A 78 4.65 -0.19 25.29
N SER A 79 4.94 0.13 24.04
CA SER A 79 5.18 1.50 23.58
C SER A 79 3.87 2.08 23.06
N GLU A 80 3.38 3.12 23.73
CA GLU A 80 2.18 3.85 23.30
C GLU A 80 2.57 5.13 22.55
N THR A 81 1.94 5.37 21.41
CA THR A 81 2.16 6.56 20.57
C THR A 81 0.83 7.14 20.16
N MET A 82 0.54 8.38 20.56
CA MET A 82 -0.63 9.10 20.08
C MET A 82 -0.38 9.56 18.64
N ILE A 83 -1.17 9.03 17.71
CA ILE A 83 -1.19 9.39 16.31
C ILE A 83 -2.26 10.47 16.11
N PHE A 84 -1.82 11.61 15.59
CA PHE A 84 -2.68 12.67 15.07
C PHE A 84 -2.63 12.61 13.53
N PRO A 85 -3.75 12.86 12.83
CA PRO A 85 -3.78 12.78 11.38
C PRO A 85 -2.80 13.75 10.75
N ARG A 86 -2.07 13.32 9.72
CA ARG A 86 -1.36 14.28 8.85
C ARG A 86 -2.38 15.07 8.05
N TYR A 87 -2.03 16.28 7.63
CA TYR A 87 -2.96 17.18 6.95
C TYR A 87 -3.64 16.51 5.74
N HIS A 88 -2.87 15.86 4.86
CA HIS A 88 -3.41 15.19 3.67
C HIS A 88 -4.38 14.04 4.00
N GLN A 89 -4.23 13.41 5.17
CA GLN A 89 -5.13 12.34 5.61
C GLN A 89 -6.43 12.93 6.14
N TRP A 90 -6.35 13.98 6.97
CA TRP A 90 -7.53 14.71 7.44
C TRP A 90 -8.31 15.30 6.27
N GLU A 91 -7.63 15.96 5.34
CA GLU A 91 -8.25 16.58 4.16
C GLU A 91 -8.91 15.54 3.26
N ALA A 92 -8.21 14.45 2.92
CA ALA A 92 -8.76 13.40 2.06
C ALA A 92 -10.00 12.75 2.67
N VAL A 93 -9.97 12.41 3.96
CA VAL A 93 -11.11 11.78 4.64
C VAL A 93 -12.26 12.77 4.81
N THR A 94 -11.98 14.03 5.15
CA THR A 94 -12.99 15.07 5.31
C THR A 94 -13.72 15.34 4.00
N ALA A 95 -12.97 15.62 2.93
CA ALA A 95 -13.52 15.86 1.60
C ALA A 95 -14.34 14.67 1.09
N LEU A 96 -13.83 13.44 1.24
CA LEU A 96 -14.54 12.24 0.82
C LEU A 96 -15.90 12.11 1.54
N ILE A 97 -15.94 12.34 2.85
CA ILE A 97 -17.19 12.19 3.62
C ILE A 97 -18.19 13.30 3.29
N GLU A 98 -17.72 14.52 3.07
CA GLU A 98 -18.57 15.64 2.63
C GLU A 98 -19.15 15.37 1.24
N THR A 99 -18.32 14.97 0.28
CA THR A 99 -18.79 14.61 -1.06
C THR A 99 -19.78 13.44 -1.04
N VAL A 100 -19.56 12.42 -0.20
CA VAL A 100 -20.52 11.31 -0.05
C VAL A 100 -21.87 11.78 0.52
N ARG A 101 -21.89 12.78 1.41
CA ARG A 101 -23.15 13.35 1.91
C ARG A 101 -23.95 14.01 0.80
N GLU A 102 -23.26 14.70 -0.10
CA GLU A 102 -23.85 15.42 -1.24
C GLU A 102 -24.31 14.47 -2.35
N GLU A 103 -23.46 13.54 -2.76
CA GLU A 103 -23.71 12.68 -3.93
C GLU A 103 -24.49 11.40 -3.60
N GLY A 104 -24.46 10.96 -2.34
CA GLY A 104 -25.06 9.70 -1.92
C GLY A 104 -24.25 8.44 -2.28
N PRO A 105 -24.82 7.24 -2.02
CA PRO A 105 -24.19 5.97 -2.37
C PRO A 105 -24.12 5.74 -3.90
N GLY A 106 -23.31 4.75 -4.33
CA GLY A 106 -23.17 4.37 -5.75
C GLY A 106 -22.00 5.04 -6.47
N GLN A 107 -21.19 5.84 -5.76
CA GLN A 107 -20.14 6.67 -6.34
C GLN A 107 -18.75 6.04 -6.22
N ARG A 108 -17.79 6.58 -6.96
CA ARG A 108 -16.42 6.05 -7.05
C ARG A 108 -15.40 7.10 -6.64
N TYR A 109 -14.44 6.73 -5.81
CA TYR A 109 -13.42 7.62 -5.27
C TYR A 109 -12.07 6.91 -5.37
N LEU A 110 -11.13 7.52 -6.08
CA LEU A 110 -9.75 7.04 -6.18
C LEU A 110 -8.82 7.96 -5.38
N ILE A 111 -8.18 7.44 -4.36
CA ILE A 111 -7.27 8.16 -3.48
C ILE A 111 -5.84 7.72 -3.83
N GLN A 112 -5.08 8.64 -4.41
CA GLN A 112 -3.70 8.40 -4.81
C GLN A 112 -2.73 8.96 -3.76
N HIS A 113 -2.34 8.13 -2.79
CA HIS A 113 -1.42 8.54 -1.72
C HIS A 113 -0.11 7.75 -1.80
N SER A 114 1.04 8.43 -1.69
CA SER A 114 2.36 7.81 -1.76
C SER A 114 2.51 6.57 -0.85
N ALA A 115 3.34 5.60 -1.24
CA ALA A 115 3.71 4.50 -0.36
C ALA A 115 4.39 5.03 0.91
N GLY A 116 4.09 4.46 2.08
CA GLY A 116 4.61 4.95 3.37
C GLY A 116 3.98 6.25 3.88
N SER A 117 3.00 6.83 3.18
CA SER A 117 2.30 8.06 3.61
C SER A 117 1.33 7.85 4.79
N GLY A 118 1.12 6.61 5.25
CA GLY A 118 0.15 6.28 6.30
C GLY A 118 -1.25 5.92 5.78
N LYS A 119 -1.36 5.38 4.56
CA LYS A 119 -2.66 5.01 3.94
C LYS A 119 -3.56 4.15 4.84
N THR A 120 -2.99 3.24 5.62
CA THR A 120 -3.73 2.37 6.55
C THR A 120 -4.60 3.19 7.53
N ASN A 121 -4.08 4.32 8.04
CA ASN A 121 -4.84 5.20 8.92
C ASN A 121 -5.96 5.91 8.15
N SER A 122 -5.68 6.42 6.95
CA SER A 122 -6.69 7.02 6.07
C SER A 122 -7.84 6.05 5.77
N ILE A 123 -7.51 4.79 5.43
CA ILE A 123 -8.48 3.72 5.21
C ILE A 123 -9.32 3.48 6.46
N SER A 124 -8.68 3.35 7.62
CA SER A 124 -9.37 3.12 8.90
C SER A 124 -10.35 4.26 9.23
N TRP A 125 -9.90 5.51 9.15
CA TRP A 125 -10.76 6.68 9.36
C TRP A 125 -11.90 6.76 8.36
N THR A 126 -11.64 6.48 7.07
CA THR A 126 -12.70 6.41 6.05
C THR A 126 -13.74 5.35 6.41
N CYS A 127 -13.33 4.14 6.81
CA CYS A 127 -14.27 3.08 7.19
C CYS A 127 -15.17 3.50 8.36
N HIS A 128 -14.59 4.10 9.40
CA HIS A 128 -15.34 4.59 10.55
C HIS A 128 -16.32 5.70 10.22
N GLU A 129 -15.87 6.69 9.44
CA GLU A 129 -16.73 7.81 9.09
C GLU A 129 -17.90 7.35 8.21
N LEU A 130 -17.66 6.43 7.26
CA LEU A 130 -18.70 5.88 6.38
C LEU A 130 -19.76 5.10 7.16
N ILE A 131 -19.38 4.28 8.13
CA ILE A 131 -20.35 3.48 8.91
C ILE A 131 -21.15 4.32 9.92
N ARG A 132 -20.57 5.45 10.36
CA ARG A 132 -21.25 6.44 11.23
C ARG A 132 -22.05 7.47 10.45
N LEU A 133 -21.90 7.54 9.13
CA LEU A 133 -22.59 8.51 8.30
C LEU A 133 -24.10 8.28 8.34
N ARG A 134 -24.86 9.35 8.61
CA ARG A 134 -26.32 9.34 8.70
C ARG A 134 -26.92 10.40 7.79
N LYS A 135 -28.05 10.05 7.18
CA LYS A 135 -28.95 10.96 6.47
C LYS A 135 -29.68 11.86 7.47
N PRO A 136 -30.30 12.96 7.02
CA PRO A 136 -31.08 13.85 7.89
C PRO A 136 -32.21 13.16 8.66
N ASP A 137 -32.77 12.08 8.12
CA ASP A 137 -33.81 11.24 8.75
C ASP A 137 -33.24 10.25 9.78
N GLY A 138 -31.93 10.24 10.03
CA GLY A 138 -31.25 9.31 10.92
C GLY A 138 -30.95 7.94 10.31
N ALA A 139 -31.33 7.68 9.06
CA ALA A 139 -30.98 6.44 8.38
C ALA A 139 -29.49 6.40 8.02
N LYS A 140 -28.93 5.19 7.91
CA LYS A 140 -27.53 5.02 7.48
C LYS A 140 -27.37 5.36 6.01
N TYR A 141 -26.23 5.94 5.63
CA TYR A 141 -25.82 5.97 4.22
C TYR A 141 -25.41 4.58 3.73
N PHE A 142 -24.66 3.84 4.57
CA PHE A 142 -24.20 2.48 4.29
C PHE A 142 -24.56 1.54 5.45
N ASP A 143 -25.08 0.36 5.12
CA ASP A 143 -25.39 -0.70 6.07
C ASP A 143 -24.12 -1.40 6.57
N SER A 144 -23.13 -1.55 5.67
CA SER A 144 -21.85 -2.19 5.94
C SER A 144 -20.73 -1.56 5.11
N VAL A 145 -19.53 -1.50 5.68
CA VAL A 145 -18.28 -1.18 4.99
C VAL A 145 -17.50 -2.48 4.78
N ILE A 146 -17.10 -2.76 3.55
CA ILE A 146 -16.31 -3.95 3.19
C ILE A 146 -14.91 -3.49 2.83
N VAL A 147 -13.92 -3.92 3.60
CA VAL A 147 -12.51 -3.59 3.38
C VAL A 147 -11.83 -4.75 2.66
N ILE A 148 -11.27 -4.49 1.49
CA ILE A 148 -10.49 -5.44 0.71
C ILE A 148 -9.02 -5.15 0.90
N THR A 149 -8.26 -6.17 1.28
CA THR A 149 -6.80 -6.13 1.30
C THR A 149 -6.20 -7.33 0.58
N ASP A 150 -4.98 -7.17 0.07
CA ASP A 150 -4.19 -8.21 -0.58
C ASP A 150 -3.49 -9.14 0.45
N ARG A 151 -3.43 -8.73 1.72
CA ARG A 151 -2.70 -9.47 2.75
C ARG A 151 -3.55 -10.64 3.28
N THR A 152 -3.00 -11.85 3.21
CA THR A 152 -3.63 -13.09 3.71
C THR A 152 -3.77 -13.10 5.23
N VAL A 153 -2.78 -12.53 5.92
CA VAL A 153 -2.88 -12.09 7.31
C VAL A 153 -3.55 -10.73 7.27
N LEU A 154 -4.80 -10.67 7.76
CA LEU A 154 -5.47 -9.39 7.93
C LEU A 154 -4.55 -8.47 8.73
N ASP A 155 -4.39 -7.25 8.24
CA ASP A 155 -3.50 -6.29 8.88
C ASP A 155 -4.04 -6.02 10.29
N ALA A 156 -3.37 -6.60 11.30
CA ALA A 156 -3.67 -6.36 12.70
C ALA A 156 -3.67 -4.85 12.98
N GLN A 157 -2.86 -4.06 12.27
CA GLN A 157 -2.87 -2.61 12.41
C GLN A 157 -4.19 -1.98 11.92
N LEU A 158 -4.76 -2.49 10.83
CA LEU A 158 -6.03 -2.01 10.30
C LEU A 158 -7.19 -2.48 11.18
N GLN A 159 -7.15 -3.71 11.69
CA GLN A 159 -8.13 -4.19 12.67
C GLN A 159 -8.05 -3.43 13.99
N ASP A 160 -6.86 -3.24 14.55
CA ASP A 160 -6.63 -2.53 15.80
C ASP A 160 -7.00 -1.05 15.66
N ALA A 161 -6.59 -0.39 14.57
CA ALA A 161 -6.96 0.98 14.29
C ALA A 161 -8.48 1.13 14.18
N ILE A 162 -9.17 0.15 13.60
CA ILE A 162 -10.63 0.16 13.51
C ILE A 162 -11.29 -0.16 14.87
N GLN A 163 -10.73 -1.08 15.66
CA GLN A 163 -11.30 -1.41 16.98
C GLN A 163 -11.11 -0.28 18.00
N GLN A 164 -10.02 0.49 17.92
CA GLN A 164 -9.72 1.55 18.88
C GLN A 164 -10.70 2.73 18.84
N ILE A 165 -11.29 3.02 17.67
CA ILE A 165 -12.22 4.15 17.51
C ILE A 165 -13.64 3.79 17.98
N ASP A 166 -13.98 2.50 18.05
CA ASP A 166 -15.30 2.05 18.48
C ASP A 166 -15.18 0.92 19.53
N HIS A 167 -15.38 1.27 20.80
CA HIS A 167 -15.25 0.36 21.95
C HIS A 167 -16.34 -0.73 22.00
N GLN A 168 -17.11 -0.92 20.92
CA GLN A 168 -18.18 -1.91 20.83
C GLN A 168 -17.67 -3.20 20.20
N MET A 169 -17.72 -4.30 20.97
CA MET A 169 -17.47 -5.64 20.43
C MET A 169 -18.49 -5.97 19.31
N GLY A 170 -17.99 -6.51 18.18
CA GLY A 170 -18.82 -6.90 17.03
C GLY A 170 -18.91 -5.89 15.89
N VAL A 171 -18.21 -4.76 15.97
CA VAL A 171 -18.14 -3.76 14.87
C VAL A 171 -17.35 -4.28 13.67
N VAL A 172 -16.35 -5.13 13.90
CA VAL A 172 -15.44 -5.65 12.86
C VAL A 172 -15.53 -7.18 12.80
N ARG A 173 -15.76 -7.75 11.61
CA ARG A 173 -15.64 -9.19 11.36
C ARG A 173 -14.62 -9.45 10.26
N ALA A 174 -13.58 -10.19 10.62
CA ALA A 174 -12.62 -10.76 9.68
C ALA A 174 -13.23 -11.98 8.99
N ILE A 175 -12.94 -12.15 7.69
CA ILE A 175 -13.27 -13.36 6.94
C ILE A 175 -11.98 -14.13 6.61
N ASP A 176 -11.59 -15.03 7.51
CA ASP A 176 -10.40 -15.86 7.35
C ASP A 176 -10.68 -17.33 7.73
N ARG A 177 -9.68 -18.20 7.54
CA ARG A 177 -9.80 -19.64 7.83
C ARG A 177 -9.43 -19.98 9.28
N GLU A 178 -8.74 -19.08 9.98
CA GLU A 178 -8.22 -19.31 11.33
C GLU A 178 -9.29 -19.00 12.37
N SER A 179 -10.15 -18.01 12.10
CA SER A 179 -11.20 -17.53 12.98
C SER A 179 -12.46 -18.39 12.97
N SER A 180 -12.65 -19.25 11.96
CA SER A 180 -13.85 -20.08 11.84
C SER A 180 -13.65 -21.29 10.92
N PRO A 181 -14.25 -22.46 11.24
CA PRO A 181 -14.22 -23.64 10.38
C PRO A 181 -15.14 -23.50 9.14
N LEU A 182 -15.98 -22.47 9.07
CA LEU A 182 -16.89 -22.27 7.94
C LEU A 182 -16.13 -21.79 6.68
N PRO A 183 -16.59 -22.16 5.48
CA PRO A 183 -16.06 -21.59 4.24
C PRO A 183 -16.13 -20.06 4.25
N LYS A 184 -15.10 -19.40 3.71
CA LYS A 184 -15.01 -17.91 3.69
C LYS A 184 -16.24 -17.26 3.05
N SER A 185 -16.81 -17.87 2.00
CA SER A 185 -18.04 -17.39 1.34
C SER A 185 -19.26 -17.43 2.27
N GLN A 186 -19.38 -18.46 3.11
CA GLN A 186 -20.48 -18.59 4.07
C GLN A 186 -20.33 -17.58 5.21
N GLN A 187 -19.13 -17.43 5.77
CA GLN A 187 -18.87 -16.41 6.80
C GLN A 187 -19.23 -15.00 6.31
N LEU A 188 -18.92 -14.71 5.05
CA LEU A 188 -19.20 -13.43 4.41
C LEU A 188 -20.70 -13.20 4.21
N ALA A 189 -21.43 -14.20 3.71
CA ALA A 189 -22.88 -14.12 3.55
C ALA A 189 -23.58 -13.89 4.90
N GLU A 190 -23.15 -14.57 5.97
CA GLU A 190 -23.66 -14.34 7.33
C GLU A 190 -23.37 -12.93 7.82
N ALA A 191 -22.14 -12.43 7.60
CA ALA A 191 -21.74 -11.10 8.01
C ALA A 191 -22.58 -10.01 7.33
N LEU A 192 -22.84 -10.17 6.03
CA LEU A 192 -23.69 -9.29 5.23
C LEU A 192 -25.15 -9.33 5.71
N LYS A 193 -25.71 -10.53 5.94
CA LYS A 193 -27.08 -10.69 6.46
C LYS A 193 -27.24 -10.04 7.83
N ALA A 194 -26.26 -10.25 8.72
CA ALA A 194 -26.21 -9.70 10.07
C ALA A 194 -25.98 -8.17 10.14
N ARG A 195 -25.78 -7.49 9.00
CA ARG A 195 -25.44 -6.04 8.94
C ARG A 195 -24.21 -5.71 9.79
N THR A 196 -23.20 -6.57 9.69
CA THR A 196 -21.93 -6.33 10.38
C THR A 196 -21.38 -4.98 9.91
N PRO A 197 -21.04 -4.05 10.82
CA PRO A 197 -20.68 -2.68 10.43
C PRO A 197 -19.45 -2.62 9.51
N ILE A 198 -18.40 -3.36 9.83
CA ILE A 198 -17.16 -3.43 9.05
C ILE A 198 -16.80 -4.90 8.81
N ILE A 199 -16.60 -5.27 7.55
CA ILE A 199 -16.26 -6.63 7.12
C ILE A 199 -14.93 -6.56 6.39
N VAL A 200 -13.92 -7.27 6.87
CA VAL A 200 -12.60 -7.27 6.23
C VAL A 200 -12.40 -8.59 5.49
N VAL A 201 -12.10 -8.49 4.20
CA VAL A 201 -11.98 -9.62 3.26
C VAL A 201 -10.67 -9.52 2.49
N THR A 202 -10.18 -10.67 2.01
CA THR A 202 -9.06 -10.69 1.07
C THR A 202 -9.54 -10.48 -0.36
N ILE A 203 -8.63 -10.10 -1.26
CA ILE A 203 -8.93 -9.94 -2.68
C ILE A 203 -9.50 -11.22 -3.31
N GLN A 204 -9.08 -12.41 -2.86
CA GLN A 204 -9.58 -13.69 -3.38
C GLN A 204 -11.02 -13.98 -2.93
N THR A 205 -11.43 -13.46 -1.76
CA THR A 205 -12.80 -13.62 -1.25
C THR A 205 -13.79 -12.58 -1.75
N PHE A 206 -13.29 -11.48 -2.30
CA PHE A 206 -14.11 -10.37 -2.77
C PHE A 206 -15.14 -10.75 -3.86
N PRO A 207 -14.84 -11.60 -4.86
CA PRO A 207 -15.86 -12.02 -5.84
C PRO A 207 -17.10 -12.62 -5.18
N TYR A 208 -16.95 -13.46 -4.15
CA TYR A 208 -18.07 -14.02 -3.40
C TYR A 208 -18.85 -12.94 -2.63
N ALA A 209 -18.17 -11.88 -2.15
CA ALA A 209 -18.82 -10.73 -1.50
C ALA A 209 -19.82 -10.07 -2.45
N MET A 210 -19.36 -9.81 -3.67
CA MET A 210 -20.19 -9.13 -4.64
C MET A 210 -21.30 -10.03 -5.18
N GLU A 211 -21.00 -11.29 -5.46
CA GLU A 211 -22.03 -12.26 -5.84
C GLU A 211 -23.16 -12.27 -4.81
N ALA A 212 -22.84 -12.30 -3.51
CA ALA A 212 -23.85 -12.22 -2.46
C ALA A 212 -24.64 -10.89 -2.51
N ILE A 213 -23.98 -9.74 -2.60
CA ILE A 213 -24.63 -8.42 -2.68
C ILE A 213 -25.59 -8.31 -3.88
N LEU A 214 -25.24 -8.93 -5.00
CA LEU A 214 -25.99 -8.83 -6.25
C LEU A 214 -27.13 -9.85 -6.36
N SER A 215 -26.88 -11.07 -5.91
CA SER A 215 -27.81 -12.20 -6.06
C SER A 215 -28.82 -12.29 -4.92
N GLU A 216 -28.45 -11.88 -3.70
CA GLU A 216 -29.33 -12.00 -2.55
C GLU A 216 -30.38 -10.87 -2.52
N THR A 217 -31.65 -11.23 -2.74
CA THR A 217 -32.78 -10.30 -2.67
C THR A 217 -32.83 -9.52 -1.35
N SER A 218 -32.42 -10.14 -0.23
CA SER A 218 -32.42 -9.52 1.10
C SER A 218 -31.41 -8.37 1.27
N LEU A 219 -30.48 -8.21 0.32
CA LEU A 219 -29.44 -7.18 0.31
C LEU A 219 -29.67 -6.08 -0.73
N LYS A 220 -30.68 -6.20 -1.62
CA LYS A 220 -30.91 -5.25 -2.72
C LYS A 220 -31.21 -3.82 -2.26
N ASP A 221 -31.92 -3.67 -1.15
CA ASP A 221 -32.26 -2.35 -0.58
C ASP A 221 -31.17 -1.82 0.39
N ARG A 222 -30.04 -2.52 0.50
CA ARG A 222 -28.94 -2.14 1.38
C ARG A 222 -27.84 -1.45 0.59
N ASN A 223 -27.21 -0.47 1.24
CA ASN A 223 -26.09 0.26 0.66
C ASN A 223 -24.76 -0.21 1.24
N PHE A 224 -23.77 -0.42 0.40
CA PHE A 224 -22.44 -0.90 0.80
C PHE A 224 -21.35 0.09 0.40
N ALA A 225 -20.37 0.26 1.27
CA ALA A 225 -19.14 0.98 0.96
C ALA A 225 -18.00 -0.02 0.82
N LEU A 226 -17.37 -0.06 -0.34
CA LEU A 226 -16.26 -0.93 -0.61
C LEU A 226 -14.95 -0.15 -0.57
N VAL A 227 -14.11 -0.42 0.43
CA VAL A 227 -12.81 0.22 0.61
C VAL A 227 -11.72 -0.75 0.15
N ILE A 228 -10.91 -0.35 -0.83
CA ILE A 228 -9.94 -1.21 -1.50
C ILE A 228 -8.53 -0.69 -1.21
N ASP A 229 -7.73 -1.46 -0.49
CA ASP A 229 -6.31 -1.18 -0.32
C ASP A 229 -5.50 -1.69 -1.52
N GLU A 230 -4.45 -0.95 -1.88
CA GLU A 230 -3.55 -1.23 -3.01
C GLU A 230 -4.27 -1.54 -4.33
N ALA A 231 -5.16 -0.66 -4.78
CA ALA A 231 -5.87 -0.80 -6.05
C ALA A 231 -4.93 -0.65 -7.28
N HIS A 232 -4.16 -1.70 -7.60
CA HIS A 232 -3.31 -1.76 -8.79
C HIS A 232 -3.59 -3.03 -9.62
N THR A 233 -3.56 -2.85 -10.94
CA THR A 233 -4.08 -3.78 -11.98
C THR A 233 -3.60 -5.23 -11.92
N SER A 234 -2.44 -5.54 -11.35
CA SER A 234 -1.99 -6.94 -11.23
C SER A 234 -2.70 -7.73 -10.15
N GLN A 235 -3.32 -7.05 -9.18
CA GLN A 235 -3.95 -7.65 -8.00
C GLN A 235 -5.48 -7.53 -8.07
N THR A 236 -6.02 -6.40 -8.53
CA THR A 236 -7.47 -6.17 -8.62
C THR A 236 -8.09 -6.51 -9.98
N GLY A 237 -7.27 -6.68 -11.02
CA GLY A 237 -7.70 -6.90 -12.41
C GLY A 237 -8.37 -8.25 -12.66
N SER A 238 -7.99 -9.30 -11.92
CA SER A 238 -8.61 -10.63 -12.03
C SER A 238 -9.94 -10.75 -11.26
N SER A 239 -10.14 -9.93 -10.23
CA SER A 239 -11.27 -10.04 -9.29
C SER A 239 -12.44 -9.14 -9.64
N ALA A 240 -12.18 -7.91 -10.12
CA ALA A 240 -13.24 -7.02 -10.63
C ALA A 240 -13.96 -7.64 -11.84
N ALA A 241 -13.29 -8.57 -12.48
CA ALA A 241 -13.59 -9.23 -13.72
C ALA A 241 -14.61 -10.35 -13.54
N LYS A 242 -14.30 -11.28 -12.62
CA LYS A 242 -15.24 -12.28 -12.09
C LYS A 242 -16.54 -11.62 -11.62
N LEU A 243 -16.40 -10.47 -10.98
CA LEU A 243 -17.49 -9.67 -10.42
C LEU A 243 -18.57 -9.23 -11.41
N ARG A 244 -18.21 -8.92 -12.66
CA ARG A 244 -19.21 -8.54 -13.68
C ARG A 244 -19.47 -9.60 -14.73
N ALA A 245 -18.61 -10.60 -14.86
CA ALA A 245 -18.95 -11.77 -15.63
C ALA A 245 -20.09 -12.56 -14.95
N THR A 246 -20.20 -12.56 -13.62
CA THR A 246 -21.42 -12.98 -12.88
C THR A 246 -22.64 -12.08 -13.15
N LEU A 247 -22.45 -10.81 -13.52
CA LEU A 247 -23.52 -9.85 -13.87
C LEU A 247 -23.92 -9.88 -15.35
N ALA A 248 -23.07 -10.41 -16.23
CA ALA A 248 -23.20 -10.32 -17.68
C ALA A 248 -23.37 -11.68 -18.38
N LEU A 249 -23.46 -12.78 -17.61
CA LEU A 249 -23.66 -14.11 -18.17
C LEU A 249 -25.01 -14.67 -17.72
N ASP A 250 -25.86 -14.95 -18.73
CA ASP A 250 -26.72 -16.12 -18.68
C ASP A 250 -25.85 -17.34 -18.34
N LYS A 251 -26.40 -18.24 -17.53
CA LYS A 251 -25.72 -19.20 -16.64
C LYS A 251 -24.75 -20.25 -17.24
N ASP A 252 -24.31 -20.14 -18.49
CA ASP A 252 -23.74 -21.29 -19.23
C ASP A 252 -22.30 -21.17 -19.80
N GLU A 253 -21.49 -20.15 -19.44
CA GLU A 253 -20.06 -20.15 -19.82
C GLU A 253 -19.12 -20.21 -18.62
N ASP A 254 -18.18 -21.17 -18.66
CA ASP A 254 -17.28 -21.56 -17.58
C ASP A 254 -16.21 -20.46 -17.34
N LEU A 255 -16.59 -19.47 -16.52
CA LEU A 255 -15.80 -18.30 -16.09
C LEU A 255 -14.40 -18.63 -15.54
N ALA A 256 -14.17 -19.87 -15.11
CA ALA A 256 -12.89 -20.32 -14.57
C ALA A 256 -11.76 -20.37 -15.62
N SER A 257 -12.10 -20.35 -16.91
CA SER A 257 -11.16 -20.55 -18.02
C SER A 257 -10.60 -19.26 -18.65
N MET A 258 -11.17 -18.09 -18.35
CA MET A 258 -10.79 -16.82 -19.01
C MET A 258 -9.51 -16.20 -18.44
N THR A 259 -8.74 -15.55 -19.31
CA THR A 259 -7.53 -14.83 -18.93
C THR A 259 -7.85 -13.47 -18.29
N SER A 260 -6.96 -12.94 -17.46
CA SER A 260 -7.21 -11.69 -16.73
C SER A 260 -7.45 -10.48 -17.65
N ASP A 261 -6.83 -10.45 -18.83
CA ASP A 261 -6.98 -9.36 -19.80
C ASP A 261 -8.35 -9.39 -20.51
N GLU A 262 -8.85 -10.59 -20.85
CA GLU A 262 -10.18 -10.77 -21.48
C GLU A 262 -11.30 -10.35 -20.55
N ILE A 263 -11.18 -10.66 -19.25
CA ILE A 263 -12.22 -10.29 -18.31
C ILE A 263 -12.16 -8.77 -18.02
N LEU A 264 -10.97 -8.16 -17.99
CA LEU A 264 -10.80 -6.72 -17.82
C LEU A 264 -11.33 -5.91 -19.02
N LEU A 265 -11.22 -6.46 -20.24
CA LEU A 265 -11.90 -5.94 -21.44
C LEU A 265 -13.42 -5.98 -21.28
N ARG A 266 -14.00 -7.13 -20.86
CA ARG A 266 -15.46 -7.23 -20.60
C ARG A 266 -15.94 -6.27 -19.52
N LEU A 267 -15.13 -5.98 -18.51
CA LEU A 267 -15.43 -4.95 -17.52
C LEU A 267 -15.46 -3.53 -18.08
N GLN A 268 -14.54 -3.21 -18.99
CA GLN A 268 -14.53 -1.90 -19.64
C GLN A 268 -15.77 -1.71 -20.53
N GLU A 269 -16.27 -2.80 -21.11
CA GLU A 269 -17.45 -2.80 -21.98
C GLU A 269 -18.76 -2.64 -21.18
N VAL A 270 -18.89 -3.26 -20.00
CA VAL A 270 -20.19 -3.33 -19.29
C VAL A 270 -20.51 -2.07 -18.46
N LYS A 271 -19.53 -1.27 -18.02
CA LYS A 271 -19.67 0.03 -17.28
C LYS A 271 -20.75 0.18 -16.17
N LYS A 272 -21.46 -0.87 -15.76
CA LYS A 272 -22.53 -0.80 -14.77
C LYS A 272 -22.04 -1.25 -13.41
N PHE A 273 -21.68 -0.28 -12.58
CA PHE A 273 -21.51 -0.48 -11.15
C PHE A 273 -22.89 -0.51 -10.48
N PRO A 274 -23.12 -1.36 -9.46
CA PRO A 274 -24.39 -1.39 -8.75
C PRO A 274 -24.64 -0.03 -8.07
N PRO A 275 -25.84 0.56 -8.21
CA PRO A 275 -26.12 1.88 -7.65
C PRO A 275 -26.12 1.91 -6.12
N ASN A 276 -26.23 0.75 -5.47
CA ASN A 276 -26.18 0.61 -4.02
C ASN A 276 -24.77 0.35 -3.47
N VAL A 277 -23.72 0.44 -4.30
CA VAL A 277 -22.32 0.20 -3.87
C VAL A 277 -21.44 1.39 -4.22
N SER A 278 -20.85 2.02 -3.20
CA SER A 278 -19.79 3.02 -3.38
C SER A 278 -18.41 2.38 -3.31
N TYR A 279 -17.45 2.88 -4.09
CA TYR A 279 -16.10 2.34 -4.23
C TYR A 279 -15.07 3.38 -3.78
N PHE A 280 -14.23 3.02 -2.82
CA PHE A 280 -13.17 3.86 -2.25
C PHE A 280 -11.82 3.15 -2.42
N ALA A 281 -11.14 3.44 -3.52
CA ALA A 281 -9.90 2.78 -3.91
C ALA A 281 -8.68 3.60 -3.45
N PHE A 282 -7.79 3.00 -2.66
CA PHE A 282 -6.53 3.58 -2.23
C PHE A 282 -5.37 2.95 -2.99
N THR A 283 -4.45 3.75 -3.50
CA THR A 283 -3.26 3.24 -4.20
C THR A 283 -2.16 4.28 -4.24
N ALA A 284 -0.90 3.85 -4.27
CA ALA A 284 0.22 4.76 -4.51
C ALA A 284 0.48 5.01 -6.00
N THR A 285 0.17 4.02 -6.83
CA THR A 285 0.58 3.97 -8.24
C THR A 285 -0.58 3.51 -9.11
N PRO A 286 -1.60 4.35 -9.33
CA PRO A 286 -2.73 3.98 -10.17
C PRO A 286 -2.24 3.78 -11.61
N LYS A 287 -2.50 2.60 -12.20
CA LYS A 287 -2.31 2.39 -13.64
C LYS A 287 -3.50 2.99 -14.40
N HIS A 288 -3.37 3.12 -15.72
CA HIS A 288 -4.43 3.66 -16.58
C HIS A 288 -5.79 2.98 -16.35
N ALA A 289 -5.85 1.65 -16.26
CA ALA A 289 -7.11 0.95 -16.00
C ALA A 289 -7.69 1.24 -14.60
N THR A 290 -6.86 1.47 -13.57
CA THR A 290 -7.33 1.90 -12.24
C THR A 290 -8.00 3.27 -12.34
N LEU A 291 -7.39 4.22 -13.06
CA LEU A 291 -7.95 5.55 -13.31
C LEU A 291 -9.27 5.45 -14.07
N THR A 292 -9.33 4.64 -15.13
CA THR A 292 -10.57 4.43 -15.90
C THR A 292 -11.71 3.84 -15.05
N LEU A 293 -11.37 2.94 -14.12
CA LEU A 293 -12.37 2.27 -13.27
C LEU A 293 -12.85 3.15 -12.10
N PHE A 294 -11.95 3.79 -11.38
CA PHE A 294 -12.24 4.47 -10.10
C PHE A 294 -12.02 5.99 -10.12
N GLY A 295 -11.30 6.50 -11.12
CA GLY A 295 -11.10 7.92 -11.31
C GLY A 295 -12.38 8.61 -11.79
N ARG A 296 -12.40 9.92 -11.63
CA ARG A 296 -13.50 10.80 -12.05
C ARG A 296 -13.02 11.70 -13.18
N PRO A 297 -13.84 11.95 -14.22
CA PRO A 297 -13.46 12.94 -15.23
C PRO A 297 -13.17 14.29 -14.56
N ALA A 298 -12.18 15.01 -15.08
CA ALA A 298 -11.82 16.34 -14.58
C ALA A 298 -13.01 17.32 -14.63
N ASP A 299 -13.82 17.22 -15.68
CA ASP A 299 -15.13 17.85 -15.78
C ASP A 299 -16.24 16.77 -15.69
N PRO A 300 -17.00 16.72 -14.58
CA PRO A 300 -18.11 15.79 -14.38
C PRO A 300 -19.24 15.93 -15.41
N SER A 301 -19.39 17.09 -16.04
CA SER A 301 -20.43 17.33 -17.05
C SER A 301 -20.13 16.67 -18.40
N GLN A 302 -18.88 16.25 -18.62
CA GLN A 302 -18.41 15.67 -19.87
C GLN A 302 -17.99 14.19 -19.69
N PRO A 303 -18.14 13.35 -20.72
CA PRO A 303 -17.67 11.98 -20.65
C PRO A 303 -16.14 11.92 -20.55
N ALA A 304 -15.63 10.86 -19.93
CA ALA A 304 -14.20 10.61 -19.86
C ALA A 304 -13.61 10.42 -21.27
N SER A 305 -12.55 11.16 -21.57
CA SER A 305 -11.86 11.14 -22.88
C SER A 305 -10.37 11.46 -22.69
N LYS A 306 -9.59 11.50 -23.78
CA LYS A 306 -8.20 11.98 -23.70
C LYS A 306 -8.12 13.46 -23.28
N GLN A 307 -9.12 14.25 -23.64
CA GLN A 307 -9.24 15.68 -23.31
C GLN A 307 -9.89 15.90 -21.94
N ASN A 308 -10.62 14.93 -21.43
CA ASN A 308 -11.23 14.92 -20.10
C ASN A 308 -10.83 13.63 -19.36
N PRO A 309 -9.55 13.47 -19.01
CA PRO A 309 -9.05 12.22 -18.45
C PRO A 309 -9.63 11.95 -17.07
N PRO A 310 -9.82 10.68 -16.68
CA PRO A 310 -10.17 10.35 -15.32
C PRO A 310 -8.99 10.63 -14.38
N LEU A 311 -9.24 11.38 -13.32
CA LEU A 311 -8.28 11.78 -12.30
C LEU A 311 -8.63 11.14 -10.94
N PRO A 312 -7.64 10.99 -10.04
CA PRO A 312 -7.90 10.68 -8.65
C PRO A 312 -8.76 11.76 -7.98
N PHE A 313 -9.58 11.34 -7.02
CA PHE A 313 -10.35 12.23 -6.15
C PHE A 313 -9.45 13.05 -5.21
N HIS A 314 -8.39 12.42 -4.68
CA HIS A 314 -7.40 13.10 -3.84
C HIS A 314 -6.00 12.57 -4.15
N VAL A 315 -4.99 13.45 -4.15
CA VAL A 315 -3.61 13.12 -4.46
C VAL A 315 -2.69 13.60 -3.34
N TYR A 316 -1.82 12.71 -2.88
CA TYR A 316 -0.69 13.00 -2.02
C TYR A 316 0.57 12.38 -2.61
N THR A 317 1.45 13.22 -3.15
CA THR A 317 2.55 12.79 -4.03
C THR A 317 3.71 12.19 -3.25
N MET A 318 4.55 11.42 -3.96
CA MET A 318 5.82 10.95 -3.40
C MET A 318 6.79 12.11 -3.13
N GLN A 319 6.79 13.12 -3.99
CA GLN A 319 7.63 14.31 -3.82
C GLN A 319 7.32 15.02 -2.51
N GLN A 320 6.05 15.35 -2.25
CA GLN A 320 5.63 15.98 -1.01
C GLN A 320 6.01 15.11 0.21
N ALA A 321 5.76 13.81 0.15
CA ALA A 321 6.11 12.88 1.24
C ALA A 321 7.62 12.83 1.54
N ILE A 322 8.46 12.95 0.51
CA ILE A 322 9.92 13.02 0.66
C ILE A 322 10.32 14.34 1.30
N GLU A 323 9.82 15.46 0.78
CA GLU A 323 10.19 16.80 1.23
C GLU A 323 9.70 17.09 2.65
N GLU A 324 8.55 16.53 3.05
CA GLU A 324 8.02 16.56 4.42
C GLU A 324 8.72 15.57 5.37
N GLY A 325 9.61 14.71 4.85
CA GLY A 325 10.39 13.76 5.63
C GLY A 325 9.60 12.54 6.14
N PHE A 326 8.41 12.28 5.59
CA PHE A 326 7.64 11.07 5.93
C PHE A 326 8.17 9.80 5.25
N ILE A 327 8.85 9.95 4.12
CA ILE A 327 9.56 8.86 3.44
C ILE A 327 10.96 9.32 3.01
N LEU A 328 11.86 8.35 2.83
CA LEU A 328 13.21 8.63 2.37
C LEU A 328 13.27 8.75 0.83
N ASP A 329 14.05 9.71 0.35
CA ASP A 329 14.40 9.81 -1.06
C ASP A 329 15.42 8.74 -1.44
N VAL A 330 14.94 7.61 -1.93
CA VAL A 330 15.79 6.49 -2.37
C VAL A 330 16.57 6.82 -3.65
N LEU A 331 16.13 7.81 -4.44
CA LEU A 331 16.77 8.17 -5.71
C LEU A 331 18.05 8.97 -5.52
N ARG A 332 18.18 9.72 -4.41
CA ARG A 332 19.43 10.40 -4.04
C ARG A 332 20.64 9.47 -3.97
N ASN A 333 20.42 8.22 -3.60
CA ASN A 333 21.46 7.21 -3.49
C ASN A 333 21.33 6.10 -4.56
N TYR A 334 20.56 6.33 -5.62
CA TYR A 334 20.44 5.40 -6.72
C TYR A 334 21.67 5.47 -7.63
N THR A 335 22.47 4.41 -7.62
CA THR A 335 23.65 4.30 -8.47
C THR A 335 23.51 3.13 -9.41
N SER A 336 23.36 3.40 -10.70
CA SER A 336 23.40 2.34 -11.71
C SER A 336 24.81 1.73 -11.77
N TYR A 337 24.89 0.43 -12.07
CA TYR A 337 26.16 -0.26 -12.24
C TYR A 337 27.07 0.45 -13.25
N ARG A 338 26.52 0.91 -14.39
CA ARG A 338 27.27 1.63 -15.42
C ARG A 338 27.92 2.91 -14.89
N VAL A 339 27.21 3.66 -14.03
CA VAL A 339 27.72 4.90 -13.45
C VAL A 339 28.82 4.60 -12.44
N ALA A 340 28.59 3.67 -11.50
CA ALA A 340 29.63 3.28 -10.55
C ALA A 340 30.86 2.69 -11.27
N PHE A 341 30.67 2.02 -12.41
CA PHE A 341 31.76 1.50 -13.23
C PHE A 341 32.58 2.60 -13.90
N LYS A 342 31.92 3.59 -14.51
CA LYS A 342 32.61 4.75 -15.10
C LYS A 342 33.36 5.57 -14.04
N LEU A 343 32.72 5.82 -12.89
CA LEU A 343 33.34 6.52 -11.77
C LEU A 343 34.60 5.78 -11.33
N GLY A 344 34.52 4.47 -11.13
CA GLY A 344 35.67 3.70 -10.69
C GLY A 344 36.82 3.65 -11.69
N GLN A 345 36.55 3.67 -12.99
CA GLN A 345 37.62 3.79 -14.00
C GLN A 345 38.28 5.18 -13.96
N ALA A 346 37.50 6.26 -13.87
CA ALA A 346 38.04 7.62 -13.77
C ALA A 346 38.93 7.81 -12.53
N PHE A 347 38.57 7.18 -11.39
CA PHE A 347 39.37 7.23 -10.17
C PHE A 347 40.67 6.40 -10.20
N LYS A 348 40.85 5.50 -11.17
CA LYS A 348 42.14 4.81 -11.41
C LYS A 348 43.17 5.74 -12.07
N GLU A 349 42.73 6.76 -12.80
CA GLU A 349 43.61 7.66 -13.55
C GLU A 349 44.01 8.92 -12.77
N ASP A 350 43.19 9.37 -11.81
CA ASP A 350 43.46 10.59 -11.05
C ASP A 350 44.29 10.35 -9.76
N LYS A 351 45.54 10.84 -9.75
CA LYS A 351 46.53 10.66 -8.67
C LYS A 351 46.36 11.59 -7.46
N ARG A 352 45.41 12.53 -7.44
CA ARG A 352 45.42 13.67 -6.47
C ARG A 352 44.30 13.75 -5.42
N VAL A 353 43.63 12.65 -5.07
CA VAL A 353 42.65 12.64 -3.95
C VAL A 353 42.90 11.51 -2.94
N ASP A 354 42.68 11.81 -1.66
CA ASP A 354 42.94 10.95 -0.51
C ASP A 354 41.80 9.93 -0.29
N ALA A 355 41.69 9.00 -1.24
CA ALA A 355 40.58 8.04 -1.35
C ALA A 355 41.08 6.58 -1.35
N ARG A 356 42.09 6.21 -0.55
CA ARG A 356 42.72 4.86 -0.63
C ARG A 356 41.74 3.71 -0.33
N GLN A 357 40.84 3.86 0.63
CA GLN A 357 39.91 2.80 1.04
C GLN A 357 38.72 2.68 0.07
N ALA A 358 38.15 3.82 -0.34
CA ALA A 358 37.15 3.89 -1.40
C ALA A 358 37.70 3.36 -2.74
N ARG A 359 38.93 3.74 -3.13
CA ARG A 359 39.60 3.21 -4.34
C ARG A 359 39.79 1.70 -4.31
N ARG A 360 40.13 1.10 -3.17
CA ARG A 360 40.38 -0.35 -3.07
C ARG A 360 39.08 -1.16 -3.19
N ASN A 361 38.02 -0.70 -2.52
CA ASN A 361 36.70 -1.32 -2.60
C ASN A 361 36.08 -1.14 -3.99
N LEU A 362 36.19 0.05 -4.57
CA LEU A 362 35.70 0.35 -5.91
C LEU A 362 36.51 -0.39 -6.99
N ALA A 363 37.84 -0.52 -6.86
CA ALA A 363 38.67 -1.26 -7.82
C ALA A 363 38.40 -2.77 -7.81
N LYS A 364 38.15 -3.37 -6.64
CA LYS A 364 37.68 -4.76 -6.52
C LYS A 364 36.27 -4.93 -7.11
N TRP A 365 35.42 -3.94 -6.92
CA TRP A 365 34.07 -3.85 -7.51
C TRP A 365 34.12 -3.72 -9.06
N LEU A 366 35.12 -3.03 -9.62
CA LEU A 366 35.33 -2.86 -11.08
C LEU A 366 35.94 -4.07 -11.80
N SER A 367 36.74 -4.89 -11.10
CA SER A 367 37.33 -6.11 -11.69
C SER A 367 36.29 -7.20 -11.94
N LEU A 368 35.14 -7.11 -11.28
CA LEU A 368 34.02 -8.04 -11.40
C LEU A 368 33.10 -7.59 -12.54
N HIS A 369 33.51 -7.79 -13.79
CA HIS A 369 32.62 -7.59 -14.94
C HIS A 369 31.54 -8.69 -14.94
N PRO A 370 30.24 -8.40 -14.77
CA PRO A 370 29.23 -9.44 -14.66
C PRO A 370 28.62 -9.75 -16.03
N THR A 371 29.15 -10.76 -16.71
CA THR A 371 28.49 -11.35 -17.88
C THR A 371 27.59 -12.53 -17.48
N ASN A 372 27.87 -13.16 -16.33
CA ASN A 372 27.09 -14.29 -15.80
C ASN A 372 26.54 -14.01 -14.38
N VAL A 373 25.66 -14.88 -13.89
CA VAL A 373 25.02 -14.73 -12.57
C VAL A 373 26.03 -14.87 -11.42
N ALA A 374 27.02 -15.74 -11.53
CA ALA A 374 28.03 -15.95 -10.49
C ALA A 374 28.80 -14.66 -10.16
N GLN A 375 29.22 -13.92 -11.17
CA GLN A 375 29.90 -12.63 -10.99
C GLN A 375 28.99 -11.56 -10.36
N LYS A 376 27.70 -11.55 -10.72
CA LYS A 376 26.71 -10.66 -10.09
C LYS A 376 26.51 -10.99 -8.63
N VAL A 377 26.44 -12.28 -8.30
CA VAL A 377 26.31 -12.77 -6.92
C VAL A 377 27.51 -12.37 -6.08
N GLU A 378 28.73 -12.62 -6.57
CA GLU A 378 29.95 -12.20 -5.90
C GLU A 378 29.93 -10.69 -5.59
N LEU A 379 29.58 -9.87 -6.58
CA LEU A 379 29.46 -8.42 -6.43
C LEU A 379 28.46 -8.05 -5.33
N ILE A 380 27.27 -8.66 -5.34
CA ILE A 380 26.19 -8.37 -4.40
C ILE A 380 26.57 -8.81 -2.97
N VAL A 381 27.09 -10.03 -2.78
CA VAL A 381 27.46 -10.55 -1.46
C VAL A 381 28.59 -9.75 -0.85
N GLU A 382 29.66 -9.48 -1.61
CA GLU A 382 30.79 -8.72 -1.10
C GLU A 382 30.42 -7.27 -0.80
N HIS A 383 29.56 -6.65 -1.61
CA HIS A 383 29.03 -5.31 -1.32
C HIS A 383 28.16 -5.32 -0.04
N PHE A 384 27.25 -6.29 0.09
CA PHE A 384 26.43 -6.43 1.29
C PHE A 384 27.29 -6.60 2.54
N ARG A 385 28.25 -7.54 2.51
CA ARG A 385 29.13 -7.83 3.64
C ARG A 385 29.98 -6.62 4.04
N SER A 386 30.65 -5.99 3.08
CA SER A 386 31.62 -4.92 3.37
C SER A 386 30.98 -3.57 3.68
N THR A 387 29.82 -3.26 3.10
CA THR A 387 29.23 -1.92 3.17
C THR A 387 27.91 -1.86 3.93
N VAL A 388 27.09 -2.92 3.87
CA VAL A 388 25.70 -2.87 4.36
C VAL A 388 25.52 -3.61 5.68
N SER A 389 26.14 -4.78 5.85
CA SER A 389 25.84 -5.72 6.94
C SER A 389 26.00 -5.15 8.35
N HIS A 390 26.90 -4.18 8.54
CA HIS A 390 27.17 -3.54 9.82
C HIS A 390 26.25 -2.34 10.11
N LEU A 391 25.48 -1.86 9.13
CA LEU A 391 24.52 -0.78 9.32
C LEU A 391 23.36 -1.24 10.21
N LEU A 392 22.61 -0.29 10.76
CA LEU A 392 21.47 -0.55 11.66
C LEU A 392 21.85 -1.48 12.83
N ASN A 393 23.03 -1.28 13.41
CA ASN A 393 23.58 -2.11 14.50
C ASN A 393 23.67 -3.61 14.14
N GLY A 394 24.06 -3.92 12.90
CA GLY A 394 24.18 -5.30 12.43
C GLY A 394 22.87 -5.94 11.96
N LEU A 395 21.78 -5.18 11.90
CA LEU A 395 20.45 -5.66 11.51
C LEU A 395 20.06 -5.30 10.07
N ALA A 396 20.96 -4.67 9.32
CA ALA A 396 20.69 -4.29 7.95
C ALA A 396 20.48 -5.51 7.04
N LYS A 397 19.50 -5.40 6.15
CA LYS A 397 19.14 -6.40 5.15
C LYS A 397 19.22 -5.80 3.76
N ALA A 398 19.44 -6.64 2.75
CA ALA A 398 19.40 -6.25 1.35
C ALA A 398 18.36 -7.10 0.60
N MET A 399 17.79 -6.54 -0.45
CA MET A 399 16.83 -7.21 -1.33
C MET A 399 17.34 -7.15 -2.77
N VAL A 400 17.24 -8.27 -3.48
CA VAL A 400 17.57 -8.37 -4.91
C VAL A 400 16.29 -8.70 -5.65
N VAL A 401 15.94 -7.86 -6.63
CA VAL A 401 14.75 -8.05 -7.47
C VAL A 401 15.20 -8.54 -8.85
N THR A 402 14.65 -9.67 -9.30
CA THR A 402 14.96 -10.27 -10.60
C THR A 402 13.78 -10.11 -11.57
N GLY A 403 14.05 -10.27 -12.88
CA GLY A 403 13.02 -10.15 -13.91
C GLY A 403 12.10 -11.37 -14.06
N SER A 404 12.38 -12.48 -13.38
CA SER A 404 11.57 -13.71 -13.45
C SER A 404 11.77 -14.62 -12.24
N ARG A 405 10.80 -15.52 -12.00
CA ARG A 405 10.89 -16.56 -10.94
C ARG A 405 12.09 -17.48 -11.16
N ALA A 406 12.32 -17.93 -12.39
CA ALA A 406 13.49 -18.74 -12.73
C ALA A 406 14.82 -18.02 -12.44
N ALA A 407 14.88 -16.71 -12.69
CA ALA A 407 16.05 -15.92 -12.31
C ALA A 407 16.19 -15.83 -10.78
N ALA A 408 15.09 -15.69 -10.01
CA ALA A 408 15.16 -15.69 -8.55
C ALA A 408 15.76 -17.00 -8.00
N VAL A 409 15.31 -18.15 -8.52
CA VAL A 409 15.89 -19.47 -8.19
C VAL A 409 17.37 -19.51 -8.53
N LYS A 410 17.74 -19.11 -9.75
CA LYS A 410 19.13 -19.09 -10.21
C LYS A 410 20.04 -18.25 -9.29
N TYR A 411 19.57 -17.08 -8.86
CA TYR A 411 20.32 -16.25 -7.92
C TYR A 411 20.40 -16.88 -6.54
N LYS A 412 19.32 -17.48 -6.02
CA LYS A 412 19.32 -18.15 -4.70
C LYS A 412 20.35 -19.26 -4.63
N LEU A 413 20.33 -20.17 -5.61
CA LEU A 413 21.30 -21.28 -5.69
C LEU A 413 22.74 -20.75 -5.76
N ALA A 414 22.97 -19.73 -6.59
CA ALA A 414 24.29 -19.12 -6.70
C ALA A 414 24.72 -18.37 -5.42
N PHE A 415 23.80 -17.72 -4.70
CA PHE A 415 24.08 -17.10 -3.40
C PHE A 415 24.49 -18.14 -2.37
N ASP A 416 23.72 -19.23 -2.24
CA ASP A 416 24.00 -20.28 -1.26
C ASP A 416 25.33 -20.97 -1.55
N GLN A 417 25.59 -21.27 -2.82
CA GLN A 417 26.87 -21.81 -3.27
C GLN A 417 28.03 -20.86 -2.90
N TYR A 418 27.94 -19.58 -3.26
CA TYR A 418 29.01 -18.61 -3.00
C TYR A 418 29.28 -18.41 -1.50
N VAL A 419 28.22 -18.29 -0.70
CA VAL A 419 28.31 -18.15 0.77
C VAL A 419 28.98 -19.38 1.40
N THR A 420 28.60 -20.58 0.95
CA THR A 420 29.17 -21.85 1.42
C THR A 420 30.65 -21.97 1.03
N GLU A 421 30.99 -21.73 -0.23
CA GLU A 421 32.36 -21.78 -0.75
C GLU A 421 33.30 -20.79 -0.04
N LYS A 422 32.80 -19.62 0.36
CA LYS A 422 33.55 -18.62 1.12
C LYS A 422 33.54 -18.84 2.63
N GLY A 423 32.75 -19.79 3.13
CA GLY A 423 32.63 -20.08 4.56
C GLY A 423 31.99 -18.93 5.36
N TYR A 424 31.08 -18.17 4.76
CA TYR A 424 30.40 -17.07 5.45
C TYR A 424 29.23 -17.60 6.28
N SER A 425 29.37 -17.60 7.60
CA SER A 425 28.35 -18.11 8.52
C SER A 425 27.28 -17.09 8.93
N ASN A 426 27.53 -15.80 8.70
CA ASN A 426 26.66 -14.69 9.13
C ASN A 426 25.82 -14.09 7.98
N ILE A 427 25.80 -14.73 6.81
CA ILE A 427 25.03 -14.30 5.65
C ILE A 427 24.15 -15.46 5.21
N ARG A 428 22.84 -15.23 5.08
CA ARG A 428 21.89 -16.20 4.56
C ARG A 428 21.01 -15.52 3.52
N ALA A 429 20.89 -16.15 2.35
CA ALA A 429 19.94 -15.72 1.34
C ALA A 429 18.59 -16.38 1.60
N LEU A 430 17.52 -15.61 1.37
CA LEU A 430 16.14 -16.11 1.30
C LEU A 430 15.58 -15.72 -0.05
N VAL A 431 14.62 -16.48 -0.56
CA VAL A 431 13.94 -16.22 -1.83
C VAL A 431 12.43 -16.24 -1.64
N ALA A 432 11.68 -15.41 -2.36
CA ALA A 432 10.21 -15.41 -2.30
C ALA A 432 9.62 -15.31 -3.72
N PHE A 433 8.75 -16.26 -4.08
CA PHE A 433 7.98 -16.25 -5.32
C PHE A 433 6.80 -17.23 -5.22
N SER A 434 5.74 -16.96 -5.98
CA SER A 434 4.56 -17.83 -6.00
C SER A 434 4.71 -19.01 -6.96
N GLY A 435 4.11 -20.14 -6.57
CA GLY A 435 4.03 -21.36 -7.38
C GLY A 435 5.37 -22.06 -7.57
N LYS A 436 5.36 -23.06 -8.45
CA LYS A 436 6.51 -23.92 -8.71
C LYS A 436 7.28 -23.50 -9.96
N VAL A 437 8.59 -23.67 -9.93
CA VAL A 437 9.51 -23.38 -11.04
C VAL A 437 10.21 -24.67 -11.45
N PRO A 438 9.93 -25.20 -12.67
CA PRO A 438 10.66 -26.33 -13.21
C PRO A 438 12.14 -25.99 -13.39
N GLY A 439 13.05 -26.84 -12.93
CA GLY A 439 14.49 -26.59 -12.97
C GLY A 439 15.04 -26.40 -14.38
N GLY A 440 14.45 -27.03 -15.39
CA GLY A 440 14.78 -26.79 -16.80
C GLY A 440 14.57 -25.34 -17.27
N GLN A 441 13.72 -24.55 -16.60
CA GLN A 441 13.59 -23.11 -16.86
C GLN A 441 14.69 -22.27 -16.21
N VAL A 442 15.39 -22.84 -15.22
CA VAL A 442 16.50 -22.20 -14.51
C VAL A 442 17.79 -22.46 -15.27
N GLU A 443 18.13 -23.75 -15.46
CA GLU A 443 19.26 -24.24 -16.24
C GLU A 443 18.98 -25.66 -16.77
N ALA A 444 19.51 -26.00 -17.94
CA ALA A 444 19.28 -27.31 -18.56
C ALA A 444 19.75 -28.49 -17.69
N ALA A 445 20.79 -28.28 -16.88
CA ALA A 445 21.31 -29.30 -15.97
C ALA A 445 20.37 -29.64 -14.80
N LEU A 446 19.42 -28.75 -14.48
CA LEU A 446 18.42 -28.94 -13.42
C LEU A 446 17.10 -29.50 -13.99
N ALA A 447 17.11 -30.04 -15.21
CA ALA A 447 15.94 -30.66 -15.81
C ALA A 447 15.49 -31.87 -14.97
N GLY A 448 14.23 -31.85 -14.54
CA GLY A 448 13.65 -32.87 -13.64
C GLY A 448 13.53 -32.42 -12.19
N GLU A 449 14.19 -31.32 -11.80
CA GLU A 449 14.00 -30.69 -10.49
C GLU A 449 12.82 -29.70 -10.51
N GLU A 450 12.31 -29.40 -9.33
CA GLU A 450 11.22 -28.45 -9.12
C GLU A 450 11.50 -27.59 -7.88
N PHE A 451 11.39 -26.28 -8.04
CA PHE A 451 11.72 -25.31 -7.00
C PHE A 451 10.50 -24.52 -6.55
N ASP A 452 10.38 -24.32 -5.24
CA ASP A 452 9.39 -23.44 -4.62
C ASP A 452 10.00 -22.71 -3.41
N GLU A 453 9.22 -21.84 -2.77
CA GLU A 453 9.69 -21.06 -1.62
C GLU A 453 10.06 -21.93 -0.42
N ASN A 454 9.35 -23.04 -0.21
CA ASN A 454 9.55 -23.90 0.95
C ASN A 454 10.86 -24.69 0.82
N ASN A 455 11.12 -25.26 -0.36
CA ASN A 455 12.33 -26.06 -0.56
C ASN A 455 13.61 -25.23 -0.71
N LEU A 456 13.50 -23.95 -1.10
CA LEU A 456 14.65 -23.04 -1.20
C LEU A 456 14.94 -22.25 0.08
N ASN A 457 14.02 -22.23 1.04
CA ASN A 457 14.22 -21.62 2.36
C ASN A 457 14.08 -22.66 3.49
N PRO A 458 14.92 -23.71 3.54
CA PRO A 458 14.88 -24.69 4.64
C PRO A 458 15.16 -23.97 5.96
N GLU A 459 14.45 -24.31 7.05
CA GLU A 459 14.49 -23.61 8.36
C GLU A 459 15.90 -23.34 8.90
#